data_AF-A0A1F9CM77-F1
#
_entry.id   AF-A0A1F9CM77-F1
#
_cell.length_a   1.000
_cell.length_b   1.000
_cell.length_c   1.000
_cell.angle_alpha   90.00
_cell.angle_beta   90.00
_cell.angle_gamma   90.00
#
_symmetry.space_group_name_H-M   'P 1'
#
loop_
_entity.id
_entity.type
_entity.pdbx_description
1 polymer ?
#
loop_
_entity_poly.entity_id
_entity_poly.type
_entity_poly.pdbx_seq_one_letter_code
_entity_poly.pdbx_strand_id
1 'polypeptide(L)'
;MRTMAQKRAEYALGKVLKASEGKTANEKKDFQSFTASAPSMILQNGFGQSIAFWAAKGKSKHLVLFDMIVKWLSLKEKDINNSFATKTEKSEFMRELSQMDQSKYLSAQNETLALLEWVKRFANADLS
;
A
#
# COMPACT_ATOMS: atom_id res chain seq x y z
N MET A 1 0.09 23.59 8.39
CA MET A 1 0.89 22.44 7.93
C MET A 1 0.12 21.17 8.23
N ARG A 2 -0.01 20.23 7.28
CA ARG A 2 -0.76 18.97 7.50
C ARG A 2 0.13 17.91 8.14
N THR A 3 -0.44 17.08 9.00
CA THR A 3 0.28 15.95 9.61
C THR A 3 0.47 14.81 8.61
N MET A 4 1.44 13.92 8.87
CA MET A 4 1.59 12.72 8.05
C MET A 4 0.35 11.82 8.09
N ALA A 5 -0.38 11.81 9.21
CA ALA A 5 -1.65 11.10 9.30
C ALA A 5 -2.70 11.67 8.34
N GLN A 6 -2.84 12.99 8.25
CA GLN A 6 -3.75 13.64 7.30
C GLN A 6 -3.37 13.34 5.84
N LYS A 7 -2.07 13.33 5.52
CA LYS A 7 -1.58 13.01 4.17
C LYS A 7 -1.84 11.55 3.79
N ARG A 8 -1.59 10.61 4.70
CA ARG A 8 -1.93 9.18 4.49
C ARG A 8 -3.42 8.99 4.30
N ALA A 9 -4.24 9.67 5.09
CA ALA A 9 -5.69 9.57 5.00
C ALA A 9 -6.20 10.07 3.63
N GLU A 10 -5.76 11.25 3.17
CA GLU A 10 -6.12 11.78 1.85
C GLU A 10 -5.71 10.83 0.72
N TYR A 11 -4.46 10.35 0.73
CA TYR A 11 -3.97 9.43 -0.28
C TYR A 11 -4.74 8.10 -0.28
N ALA A 12 -4.90 7.49 0.90
CA ALA A 12 -5.61 6.22 1.04
C ALA A 12 -7.07 6.32 0.57
N LEU A 13 -7.78 7.38 0.96
CA LEU A 13 -9.16 7.60 0.53
C LEU A 13 -9.27 7.67 -0.98
N GLY A 14 -8.46 8.53 -1.63
CA GLY A 14 -8.49 8.68 -3.09
C GLY A 14 -8.15 7.39 -3.83
N LYS A 15 -7.22 6.58 -3.29
CA LYS A 15 -6.87 5.29 -3.89
C LYS A 15 -7.96 4.24 -3.69
N VAL A 16 -8.60 4.18 -2.53
CA VAL A 16 -9.68 3.22 -2.24
C VAL A 16 -10.91 3.51 -3.11
N LEU A 17 -11.33 4.78 -3.22
CA LEU A 17 -12.45 5.15 -4.09
C LEU A 17 -12.18 4.73 -5.53
N LYS A 18 -11.01 5.07 -6.06
CA LYS A 18 -10.58 4.67 -7.41
C LYS A 18 -10.50 3.15 -7.60
N ALA A 19 -10.12 2.40 -6.56
CA ALA A 19 -10.07 0.94 -6.62
C ALA A 19 -11.47 0.30 -6.68
N SER A 20 -12.48 0.99 -6.15
CA SER A 20 -13.88 0.54 -6.12
C SER A 20 -14.70 1.03 -7.33
N GLU A 21 -14.23 2.03 -8.07
CA GLU A 21 -14.87 2.53 -9.29
C GLU A 21 -15.05 1.40 -10.33
N GLY A 22 -16.28 1.22 -10.80
CA GLY A 22 -16.63 0.21 -11.81
C GLY A 22 -16.51 -1.24 -11.31
N LYS A 23 -16.36 -1.47 -10.00
CA LYS A 23 -16.26 -2.82 -9.41
C LYS A 23 -17.60 -3.36 -8.95
N THR A 24 -17.77 -4.66 -9.13
CA THR A 24 -18.93 -5.39 -8.59
C THR A 24 -18.88 -5.45 -7.07
N ALA A 25 -20.04 -5.67 -6.42
CA ALA A 25 -20.10 -5.83 -4.97
C ALA A 25 -19.18 -6.96 -4.44
N ASN A 26 -19.03 -8.05 -5.21
CA ASN A 26 -18.13 -9.13 -4.85
C ASN A 26 -16.65 -8.72 -4.94
N GLU A 27 -16.25 -7.97 -5.96
CA GLU A 27 -14.88 -7.46 -6.07
C GLU A 27 -14.56 -6.46 -4.95
N LYS A 28 -15.51 -5.57 -4.61
CA LYS A 28 -15.38 -4.62 -3.49
C LYS A 28 -15.18 -5.39 -2.17
N LYS A 29 -16.03 -6.39 -1.89
CA LYS A 29 -15.91 -7.26 -0.70
C LYS A 29 -14.62 -8.06 -0.65
N ASP A 30 -14.14 -8.53 -1.81
CA ASP A 30 -12.88 -9.27 -1.91
C ASP A 30 -11.66 -8.37 -1.66
N PHE A 31 -11.71 -7.11 -2.12
CA PHE A 31 -10.70 -6.09 -1.82
C PHE A 31 -10.73 -5.66 -0.34
N GLN A 32 -11.92 -5.43 0.22
CA GLN A 32 -12.11 -5.14 1.63
C GLN A 32 -11.50 -6.23 2.53
N SER A 33 -11.85 -7.50 2.26
CA SER A 33 -11.36 -8.64 3.04
C SER A 33 -9.83 -8.76 2.95
N PHE A 34 -9.27 -8.53 1.77
CA PHE A 34 -7.83 -8.55 1.55
C PHE A 34 -7.10 -7.42 2.29
N THR A 35 -7.54 -6.17 2.15
CA THR A 35 -6.93 -5.01 2.81
C THR A 35 -7.01 -5.10 4.33
N ALA A 36 -8.04 -5.73 4.89
CA ALA A 36 -8.13 -6.03 6.32
C ALA A 36 -7.04 -6.98 6.81
N SER A 37 -6.65 -7.97 5.99
CA SER A 37 -5.62 -8.96 6.32
C SER A 37 -4.18 -8.49 6.03
N ALA A 38 -4.00 -7.50 5.16
CA ALA A 38 -2.69 -7.10 4.65
C ALA A 38 -1.68 -6.64 5.73
N PRO A 39 -2.04 -5.82 6.74
CA PRO A 39 -1.11 -5.47 7.81
C PRO A 39 -0.62 -6.69 8.59
N SER A 40 -1.54 -7.62 8.90
CA SER A 40 -1.21 -8.85 9.61
C SER A 40 -0.24 -9.73 8.82
N MET A 41 -0.43 -9.80 7.50
CA MET A 41 0.46 -10.56 6.62
C MET A 41 1.91 -10.04 6.68
N ILE A 42 2.09 -8.70 6.69
CA ILE A 42 3.41 -8.07 6.85
C ILE A 42 4.02 -8.39 8.22
N LEU A 43 3.24 -8.32 9.30
CA LEU A 43 3.75 -8.57 10.65
C LEU A 43 4.14 -10.04 10.88
N GLN A 44 3.40 -10.98 10.27
CA GLN A 44 3.62 -12.42 10.47
C GLN A 44 4.67 -13.00 9.52
N ASN A 45 4.67 -12.59 8.25
CA ASN A 45 5.53 -13.16 7.21
C ASN A 45 6.68 -12.22 6.80
N GLY A 46 6.65 -10.97 7.26
CA GLY A 46 7.62 -9.96 6.88
C GLY A 46 7.21 -9.15 5.65
N PHE A 47 7.75 -7.93 5.58
CA PHE A 47 7.42 -6.93 4.56
C PHE A 47 7.75 -7.41 3.14
N GLY A 48 9.00 -7.78 2.87
CA GLY A 48 9.45 -8.21 1.55
C GLY A 48 8.73 -9.45 1.03
N GLN A 49 8.49 -10.45 1.89
CA GLN A 49 7.73 -11.66 1.50
C GLN A 49 6.29 -11.31 1.14
N SER A 50 5.64 -10.45 1.92
CA SER A 50 4.26 -10.02 1.65
C SER A 50 4.15 -9.25 0.33
N ILE A 51 5.06 -8.30 0.10
CA ILE A 51 5.13 -7.53 -1.15
C ILE A 51 5.39 -8.47 -2.34
N ALA A 52 6.35 -9.39 -2.24
CA ALA A 52 6.64 -10.36 -3.28
C ALA A 52 5.42 -11.24 -3.61
N PHE A 53 4.72 -11.71 -2.58
CA PHE A 53 3.51 -12.51 -2.72
C PHE A 53 2.41 -11.74 -3.46
N TRP A 54 2.16 -10.47 -3.10
CA TRP A 54 1.15 -9.64 -3.78
C TRP A 54 1.52 -9.37 -5.24
N ALA A 55 2.80 -9.10 -5.51
CA ALA A 55 3.31 -8.90 -6.87
C ALA A 55 3.23 -10.18 -7.73
N ALA A 56 3.38 -11.36 -7.13
CA ALA A 56 3.31 -12.65 -7.81
C ALA A 56 1.88 -13.15 -8.03
N LYS A 57 0.96 -12.89 -7.08
CA LYS A 57 -0.41 -13.43 -7.14
C LYS A 57 -1.22 -12.91 -8.33
N GLY A 58 -0.91 -11.72 -8.84
CA GLY A 58 -1.42 -11.19 -10.10
C GLY A 58 -2.92 -10.88 -10.18
N LYS A 59 -3.72 -11.18 -9.14
CA LYS A 59 -5.14 -10.80 -9.12
C LYS A 59 -5.28 -9.29 -8.89
N SER A 60 -6.33 -8.69 -9.47
CA SER A 60 -6.62 -7.24 -9.42
C SER A 60 -6.38 -6.62 -8.04
N LYS A 61 -6.94 -7.17 -6.96
CA LYS A 61 -6.79 -6.63 -5.60
C LYS A 61 -5.35 -6.57 -5.08
N HIS A 62 -4.53 -7.57 -5.41
CA HIS A 62 -3.15 -7.64 -4.96
C HIS A 62 -2.29 -6.62 -5.70
N LEU A 63 -2.50 -6.52 -7.02
CA LEU A 63 -1.79 -5.55 -7.85
C LEU A 63 -2.18 -4.11 -7.49
N VAL A 64 -3.46 -3.86 -7.22
CA VAL A 64 -3.93 -2.55 -6.76
C VAL A 64 -3.27 -2.16 -5.44
N LEU A 65 -3.27 -3.04 -4.43
CA LEU A 65 -2.65 -2.71 -3.14
C LEU A 65 -1.12 -2.57 -3.24
N PHE A 66 -0.48 -3.43 -4.02
CA PHE A 66 0.95 -3.30 -4.33
C PHE A 66 1.27 -1.93 -4.95
N ASP A 67 0.53 -1.53 -5.98
CA ASP A 67 0.71 -0.24 -6.66
C ASP A 67 0.46 0.94 -5.71
N MET A 68 -0.56 0.87 -4.85
CA MET A 68 -0.81 1.88 -3.83
C MET A 68 0.40 2.10 -2.91
N ILE A 69 1.02 1.01 -2.45
CA ILE A 69 2.17 1.06 -1.54
C ILE A 69 3.40 1.60 -2.25
N VAL A 70 3.74 1.03 -3.40
CA VAL A 70 4.95 1.41 -4.15
C VAL A 70 4.92 2.89 -4.54
N LYS A 71 3.76 3.37 -4.99
CA LYS A 71 3.58 4.80 -5.29
C LYS A 71 3.66 5.66 -4.05
N TRP A 72 3.07 5.25 -2.92
CA TRP A 72 3.15 6.01 -1.68
C TRP A 72 4.58 6.16 -1.18
N LEU A 73 5.35 5.07 -1.16
CA LEU A 73 6.73 5.05 -0.65
C LEU A 73 7.69 5.93 -1.47
N SER A 74 7.35 6.20 -2.73
CA SER A 74 8.14 7.00 -3.67
C SER A 74 7.55 8.39 -3.95
N LEU A 75 6.42 8.74 -3.31
CA LEU A 75 5.63 9.92 -3.65
C LEU A 75 6.34 11.23 -3.26
N LYS A 76 6.55 12.12 -4.25
CA LYS A 76 7.09 13.47 -4.05
C LYS A 76 6.17 14.50 -4.71
N GLU A 77 5.08 14.83 -4.04
CA GLU A 77 4.06 15.76 -4.54
C GLU A 77 3.47 16.61 -3.41
N LYS A 78 3.13 17.86 -3.72
CA LYS A 78 2.54 18.82 -2.76
C LYS A 78 3.41 18.94 -1.50
N ASP A 79 2.87 18.56 -0.35
CA ASP A 79 3.54 18.56 0.96
C ASP A 79 4.02 17.16 1.38
N ILE A 80 4.05 16.19 0.47
CA ILE A 80 4.57 14.83 0.68
C ILE A 80 5.92 14.71 0.00
N ASN A 81 6.94 14.29 0.76
CA ASN A 81 8.29 14.05 0.26
C ASN A 81 8.78 12.68 0.76
N ASN A 82 8.08 11.62 0.34
CA ASN A 82 8.44 10.26 0.68
C ASN A 82 9.65 9.84 -0.16
N SER A 83 10.64 9.27 0.50
CA SER A 83 11.87 8.77 -0.13
C SER A 83 12.27 7.39 0.41
N PHE A 84 11.25 6.59 0.76
CA PHE A 84 11.45 5.22 1.24
C PHE A 84 11.84 4.29 0.09
N ALA A 85 11.36 4.60 -1.12
CA ALA A 85 11.77 3.96 -2.36
C ALA A 85 11.91 5.00 -3.47
N THR A 86 12.61 4.62 -4.53
CA THR A 86 12.84 5.45 -5.71
C THR A 86 12.30 4.80 -6.98
N LYS A 87 12.10 3.48 -6.96
CA LYS A 87 11.60 2.70 -8.08
C LYS A 87 10.12 2.39 -7.90
N THR A 88 9.35 2.63 -8.95
CA THR A 88 7.90 2.33 -8.95
C THR A 88 7.51 1.17 -9.86
N GLU A 89 8.38 0.78 -10.79
CA GLU A 89 8.19 -0.43 -11.59
C GLU A 89 8.35 -1.66 -10.68
N LYS A 90 7.52 -2.68 -10.88
CA LYS A 90 7.43 -3.86 -10.02
C LYS A 90 8.78 -4.56 -9.85
N SER A 91 9.48 -4.90 -10.94
CA SER A 91 10.76 -5.61 -10.88
C SER A 91 11.88 -4.76 -10.27
N GLU A 92 11.91 -3.48 -10.62
CA GLU A 92 12.88 -2.53 -10.06
C GLU A 92 12.65 -2.27 -8.56
N PHE A 93 11.40 -2.15 -8.13
CA PHE A 93 11.06 -1.99 -6.72
C PHE A 93 11.44 -3.22 -5.91
N MET A 94 11.17 -4.43 -6.41
CA MET A 94 11.60 -5.66 -5.74
C MET A 94 13.12 -5.74 -5.61
N ARG A 95 13.85 -5.31 -6.64
CA ARG A 95 15.31 -5.21 -6.58
C ARG A 95 15.76 -4.19 -5.54
N GLU A 96 15.20 -2.98 -5.55
CA GLU A 96 15.53 -1.93 -4.57
C GLU A 96 15.27 -2.43 -3.15
N LEU A 97 14.11 -3.03 -2.91
CA LEU A 97 13.72 -3.57 -1.60
C LEU A 97 14.71 -4.61 -1.07
N SER A 98 15.23 -5.48 -1.95
CA SER A 98 16.25 -6.49 -1.60
C SER A 98 17.63 -5.91 -1.28
N GLN A 99 17.89 -4.66 -1.68
CA GLN A 99 19.16 -3.97 -1.54
C GLN A 99 19.11 -2.89 -0.44
N MET A 100 17.95 -2.63 0.16
CA MET A 100 17.82 -1.67 1.25
C MET A 100 18.65 -2.11 2.46
N ASP A 101 19.32 -1.16 3.09
CA ASP A 101 19.85 -1.38 4.43
C ASP A 101 18.69 -1.59 5.43
N GLN A 102 19.02 -2.15 6.58
CA GLN A 102 18.05 -2.49 7.62
C GLN A 102 17.20 -1.29 8.07
N SER A 103 17.80 -0.11 8.19
CA SER A 103 17.12 1.09 8.70
C SER A 103 16.09 1.60 7.69
N LYS A 104 16.48 1.68 6.41
CA LYS A 104 15.59 2.06 5.30
C LYS A 104 14.47 1.05 5.13
N TYR A 105 14.79 -0.25 5.21
CA TYR A 105 13.80 -1.33 5.10
C TYR A 105 12.76 -1.28 6.22
N LEU A 106 13.18 -1.12 7.48
CA LEU A 106 12.27 -1.00 8.62
C LEU A 106 11.42 0.28 8.54
N SER A 107 12.01 1.38 8.08
CA SER A 107 11.28 2.64 7.87
C SER A 107 10.20 2.48 6.80
N ALA A 108 10.51 1.83 5.68
CA ALA A 108 9.55 1.53 4.61
C ALA A 108 8.43 0.58 5.09
N GLN A 109 8.76 -0.42 5.89
CA GLN A 109 7.78 -1.32 6.50
C GLN A 109 6.82 -0.55 7.43
N ASN A 110 7.36 0.27 8.33
CA ASN A 110 6.56 1.06 9.27
C ASN A 110 5.64 2.06 8.55
N GLU A 111 6.16 2.73 7.53
CA GLU A 111 5.35 3.64 6.70
C GLU A 111 4.24 2.89 5.95
N THR A 112 4.54 1.71 5.40
CA THR A 112 3.56 0.85 4.74
C THR A 112 2.45 0.45 5.70
N LEU A 113 2.78 0.00 6.91
CA LEU A 113 1.80 -0.38 7.92
C LEU A 113 0.92 0.82 8.32
N ALA A 114 1.51 2.01 8.49
CA ALA A 114 0.77 3.23 8.80
C ALA A 114 -0.20 3.65 7.68
N LEU A 115 0.19 3.45 6.41
CA LEU A 115 -0.70 3.66 5.27
C LEU A 115 -1.83 2.63 5.25
N LEU A 116 -1.51 1.34 5.42
CA LEU A 116 -2.47 0.25 5.34
C LEU A 116 -3.57 0.35 6.40
N GLU A 117 -3.30 0.95 7.55
CA GLU A 117 -4.32 1.23 8.56
C GLU A 117 -5.44 2.14 8.00
N TRP A 118 -5.08 3.17 7.23
CA TRP A 118 -6.06 4.04 6.56
C TRP A 118 -6.76 3.33 5.41
N VAL A 119 -6.02 2.59 4.58
CA VAL A 119 -6.60 1.81 3.46
C VAL A 119 -7.65 0.83 3.98
N LYS A 120 -7.33 0.08 5.05
CA LYS A 120 -8.26 -0.83 5.73
C LYS A 120 -9.52 -0.11 6.20
N ARG A 121 -9.36 1.03 6.89
CA ARG A 121 -10.50 1.80 7.43
C ARG A 121 -11.44 2.27 6.31
N PHE A 122 -10.90 2.83 5.24
CA PHE A 122 -11.72 3.32 4.13
C PHE A 122 -12.34 2.20 3.29
N ALA A 123 -11.62 1.09 3.07
CA ALA A 123 -12.18 -0.07 2.39
C ALA A 123 -13.33 -0.71 3.19
N ASN A 124 -13.26 -0.70 4.54
CA ASN A 124 -14.32 -1.19 5.41
C ASN A 124 -15.51 -0.24 5.56
N ALA A 125 -15.32 1.06 5.35
CA ALA A 125 -16.38 2.05 5.44
C ALA A 125 -17.35 2.00 4.25
N ASP A 126 -17.12 1.12 3.27
CA ASP A 126 -17.94 0.90 2.08
C ASP A 126 -18.37 2.21 1.39
N LEU A 127 -17.39 3.10 1.17
CA LEU A 127 -17.60 4.46 0.68
C LEU A 127 -17.89 4.53 -0.84
N SER A 128 -18.36 3.44 -1.46
CA SER A 128 -18.37 3.24 -2.92
C SER A 128 -19.67 2.74 -3.50
#